data_AF-A0A7W1HPN3-F1
#
_entry.id   AF-A0A7W1HPN3-F1
#
_cell.length_a   1.000
_cell.length_b   1.000
_cell.length_c   1.000
_cell.angle_alpha   90.00
_cell.angle_beta   90.00
_cell.angle_gamma   90.00
#
_symmetry.space_group_name_H-M   'P 1'
#
loop_
_entity.id
_entity.type
_entity.pdbx_description
1 polymer ?
#
loop_
_entity_poly.entity_id
_entity_poly.type
_entity_poly.pdbx_seq_one_letter_code
_entity_poly.pdbx_strand_id
1 'polypeptide(L)'
;TGATQRVISSDAYDRGPVERVVTSFRVYVRPGNSGGPAINENGQVVSTIFASRTDSDNSGYGVPSRIVRHHLKAAAGNITPVSTGGCAN
;
A
#
# COMPACT_ATOMS: atom_id res chain seq x y z
N THR A 1 -1.80 4.02 14.55
CA THR A 1 -1.18 4.12 13.21
C THR A 1 -0.53 5.49 13.05
N GLY A 2 0.41 5.64 12.13
CA GLY A 2 0.95 6.97 11.79
C GLY A 2 -0.02 7.78 10.92
N ALA A 3 0.46 8.91 10.41
CA ALA A 3 -0.33 9.82 9.60
C ALA A 3 -0.58 9.28 8.18
N THR A 4 -1.75 9.58 7.62
CA THR A 4 -2.00 9.44 6.19
C THR A 4 -1.65 10.76 5.47
N GLN A 5 -0.82 10.70 4.44
CA GLN A 5 -0.35 11.88 3.70
C GLN A 5 -0.28 11.62 2.20
N ARG A 6 -0.24 12.69 1.42
CA ARG A 6 0.08 12.64 -0.02
C ARG A 6 1.60 12.71 -0.18
N VAL A 7 2.15 11.86 -1.05
CA VAL A 7 3.57 11.80 -1.38
C VAL A 7 3.72 11.73 -2.89
N ILE A 8 4.78 12.34 -3.42
CA ILE A 8 5.15 12.21 -4.83
C ILE A 8 6.24 11.14 -4.94
N SER A 9 6.04 10.14 -5.79
CA SER A 9 7.02 9.07 -6.03
C SER A 9 6.96 8.55 -7.46
N SER A 10 7.91 7.72 -7.86
CA SER A 10 7.75 6.85 -9.04
C SER A 10 6.79 5.70 -8.74
N ASP A 11 6.20 5.13 -9.78
CA ASP A 11 5.45 3.87 -9.71
C ASP A 11 6.35 2.63 -9.70
N ALA A 12 5.74 1.45 -9.67
CA ALA A 12 6.46 0.16 -9.60
C ALA A 12 7.25 -0.18 -10.88
N TYR A 13 7.19 0.69 -11.90
CA TYR A 13 7.88 0.55 -13.18
C TYR A 13 8.81 1.76 -13.44
N ASP A 14 9.22 2.45 -12.38
CA ASP A 14 10.04 3.67 -12.39
C ASP A 14 9.46 4.86 -13.19
N ARG A 15 8.14 4.86 -13.44
CA ARG A 15 7.48 5.97 -14.13
C ARG A 15 6.98 6.99 -13.11
N GLY A 16 7.12 8.28 -13.40
CA GLY A 16 6.69 9.33 -12.49
C GLY A 16 6.75 10.73 -13.10
N PRO A 17 6.36 11.75 -12.32
CA PRO A 17 5.90 11.67 -10.92
C PRO A 17 4.46 11.17 -10.77
N VAL A 18 4.19 10.39 -9.73
CA VAL A 18 2.84 9.94 -9.35
C VAL A 18 2.55 10.35 -7.91
N GLU A 19 1.39 10.98 -7.70
CA GLU A 19 0.90 11.28 -6.37
C GLU A 19 0.25 10.03 -5.74
N ARG A 20 0.69 9.70 -4.53
CA ARG A 20 0.15 8.57 -3.74
C ARG A 20 -0.35 9.05 -2.39
N VAL A 21 -1.42 8.44 -1.92
CA VAL A 21 -1.90 8.62 -0.55
C VAL A 21 -1.46 7.40 0.26
N VAL A 22 -0.61 7.63 1.25
CA VAL A 22 0.04 6.55 2.03
C VAL A 22 -0.17 6.78 3.52
N THR A 23 -0.33 5.70 4.28
CA THR A 23 -0.27 5.72 5.75
C THR A 23 1.10 5.23 6.20
N SER A 24 1.75 5.96 7.10
CA SER A 24 3.00 5.51 7.73
C SER A 24 2.75 4.66 8.98
N PHE A 25 3.65 3.73 9.25
CA PHE A 25 3.64 2.89 10.44
C PHE A 25 5.02 2.88 11.08
N ARG A 26 5.05 2.77 12.41
CA ARG A 26 6.26 2.44 13.14
C ARG A 26 6.33 0.93 13.31
N VAL A 27 6.90 0.25 12.32
CA VAL A 27 6.97 -1.20 12.24
C VAL A 27 8.20 -1.58 11.42
N TYR A 28 8.80 -2.71 11.76
CA TYR A 28 9.84 -3.31 10.94
C TYR A 28 9.21 -4.08 9.78
N VAL A 29 9.31 -3.54 8.57
CA VAL A 29 8.81 -4.19 7.34
C VAL A 29 9.95 -4.96 6.67
N ARG A 30 9.70 -6.24 6.35
CA ARG A 30 10.63 -7.11 5.63
C ARG A 30 10.03 -7.60 4.31
N PRO A 31 10.86 -8.02 3.34
CA PRO A 31 10.38 -8.73 2.15
C PRO A 31 9.44 -9.87 2.53
N GLY A 32 8.33 -9.99 1.79
CA GLY A 32 7.24 -10.92 2.09
C GLY A 32 6.12 -10.34 2.96
N ASN A 33 6.29 -9.17 3.60
CA ASN A 33 5.18 -8.49 4.28
C ASN A 33 4.27 -7.70 3.33
N SER A 34 4.72 -7.42 2.10
CA SER A 34 3.93 -6.71 1.10
C SER A 34 2.59 -7.41 0.83
N GLY A 35 1.50 -6.64 0.82
CA GLY A 35 0.13 -7.14 0.73
C GLY A 35 -0.50 -7.51 2.08
N GLY A 36 0.29 -7.63 3.15
CA GLY A 36 -0.20 -7.95 4.49
C GLY A 36 -1.02 -6.81 5.13
N PRO A 37 -1.92 -7.14 6.07
CA PRO A 37 -2.72 -6.13 6.78
C PRO A 37 -1.94 -5.48 7.92
N ALA A 38 -2.06 -4.16 8.03
CA ALA A 38 -1.84 -3.45 9.28
C ALA A 38 -3.18 -3.36 10.02
N ILE A 39 -3.22 -3.81 11.28
CA ILE A 39 -4.43 -3.83 12.11
C ILE A 39 -4.35 -2.85 13.28
N ASN A 40 -5.49 -2.35 13.74
CA ASN A 40 -5.60 -1.60 14.99
C ASN A 40 -5.88 -2.52 16.19
N GLU A 41 -5.96 -1.95 17.39
CA GLU A 41 -6.23 -2.67 18.66
C GLU A 41 -7.56 -3.44 18.67
N ASN A 42 -8.50 -3.07 17.81
CA ASN A 42 -9.80 -3.72 17.65
C ASN A 42 -9.78 -4.83 16.57
N GLY A 43 -8.60 -5.18 16.03
CA GLY A 43 -8.44 -6.18 14.98
C GLY A 43 -8.89 -5.73 13.58
N GLN A 44 -9.13 -4.43 13.38
CA GLN A 44 -9.61 -3.90 12.10
C GLN A 44 -8.43 -3.57 11.16
N VAL A 45 -8.53 -3.95 9.89
CA VAL A 45 -7.53 -3.60 8.87
C VAL A 45 -7.61 -2.11 8.55
N VAL A 46 -6.56 -1.38 8.90
CA VAL A 46 -6.44 0.07 8.71
C VAL A 46 -5.56 0.44 7.50
N SER A 47 -4.75 -0.50 7.02
CA SER A 47 -3.96 -0.34 5.80
C SER A 47 -3.42 -1.66 5.26
N THR A 48 -3.01 -1.68 4.00
CA THR A 48 -2.27 -2.78 3.36
C THR A 48 -0.81 -2.38 3.14
N ILE A 49 0.15 -3.14 3.67
CA ILE A 49 1.59 -2.83 3.60
C ILE A 49 2.07 -2.92 2.15
N PHE A 50 2.88 -1.95 1.69
CA PHE A 50 3.49 -2.00 0.35
C PHE A 50 4.98 -1.65 0.30
N ALA A 51 5.53 -0.94 1.29
CA ALA A 51 6.95 -0.57 1.28
C ALA A 51 7.53 -0.42 2.68
N SER A 52 8.82 -0.70 2.82
CA SER A 52 9.65 -0.22 3.93
C SER A 52 10.12 1.20 3.65
N ARG A 53 10.55 1.91 4.70
CA ARG A 53 11.18 3.22 4.55
C ARG A 53 12.68 3.04 4.36
N THR A 54 13.29 3.73 3.41
CA THR A 54 14.72 3.60 3.06
C THR A 54 15.66 4.22 4.10
N ASP A 55 15.19 5.19 4.87
CA ASP A 55 15.96 5.93 5.88
C ASP A 55 15.72 5.42 7.32
N SER A 56 14.97 4.32 7.49
CA SER A 56 14.57 3.83 8.81
C SER A 56 14.17 2.36 8.79
N ASP A 57 14.86 1.55 9.59
CA ASP A 57 14.56 0.12 9.78
C ASP A 57 13.26 -0.15 10.55
N ASN A 58 12.65 0.86 11.17
CA ASN A 58 11.42 0.68 11.95
C ASN A 58 10.25 1.52 11.44
N SER A 59 10.23 1.76 10.13
CA SER A 59 9.15 2.48 9.46
C SER A 59 8.72 1.79 8.18
N GLY A 60 7.42 1.84 7.90
CA GLY A 60 6.84 1.33 6.68
C GLY A 60 5.68 2.17 6.17
N TYR A 61 5.26 1.87 4.95
CA TYR A 61 4.15 2.51 4.27
C TYR A 61 3.09 1.49 3.86
N GLY A 62 1.85 1.94 3.88
CA GLY A 62 0.70 1.15 3.46
C GLY A 62 -0.32 1.98 2.70
N VAL A 63 -1.09 1.29 1.86
CA VAL A 63 -2.26 1.85 1.18
C VAL A 63 -3.39 1.95 2.20
N PRO A 64 -3.97 3.13 2.47
CA PRO A 64 -5.06 3.28 3.43
C PRO A 64 -6.28 2.42 3.05
N SER A 65 -6.89 1.73 4.02
CA SER A 65 -8.02 0.82 3.75
C SER A 65 -9.21 1.46 3.04
N ARG A 66 -9.40 2.78 3.16
CA ARG A 66 -10.46 3.49 2.42
C ARG A 66 -10.27 3.43 0.91
N ILE A 67 -9.01 3.46 0.43
CA ILE A 67 -8.67 3.40 -0.99
C ILE A 67 -8.90 1.98 -1.51
N VAL A 68 -8.37 0.99 -0.80
CA VAL A 68 -8.59 -0.43 -1.13
C VAL A 68 -10.09 -0.75 -1.20
N ARG A 69 -10.87 -0.33 -0.19
CA ARG A 69 -12.32 -0.53 -0.16
C ARG A 69 -13.07 0.18 -1.30
N HIS A 70 -12.62 1.36 -1.72
CA HIS A 70 -13.21 2.05 -2.88
C HIS A 70 -13.00 1.23 -4.16
N HIS A 71 -11.77 0.76 -4.41
CA HIS A 71 -11.48 -0.08 -5.58
C HIS A 71 -12.18 -1.43 -5.55
N LEU A 72 -12.24 -2.10 -4.40
CA LEU A 72 -12.98 -3.36 -4.26
C LEU A 72 -14.48 -3.20 -4.53
N LYS A 73 -15.09 -2.10 -4.09
CA LYS A 73 -16.50 -1.80 -4.41
C LYS A 73 -16.72 -1.62 -5.91
N ALA A 74 -15.82 -0.89 -6.58
CA ALA A 74 -15.89 -0.68 -8.03
C ALA A 74 -15.66 -1.98 -8.82
N ALA A 75 -14.85 -2.89 -8.29
CA ALA A 75 -14.50 -4.16 -8.93
C ALA A 75 -15.44 -5.33 -8.56
N ALA A 76 -16.50 -5.12 -7.80
CA ALA A 76 -17.31 -6.19 -7.21
C ALA A 76 -17.92 -7.17 -8.25
N GLY A 77 -18.15 -6.72 -9.49
CA GLY A 77 -18.66 -7.56 -10.58
C GLY A 77 -17.59 -8.06 -11.57
N ASN A 78 -16.31 -7.72 -11.35
CA ASN A 78 -15.24 -8.07 -12.29
C ASN A 78 -14.85 -9.54 -12.11
N ILE A 79 -15.35 -10.39 -13.00
CA ILE A 79 -15.06 -11.83 -13.00
C ILE A 79 -14.14 -12.26 -14.16
N THR A 80 -13.88 -11.37 -15.11
CA THR A 80 -12.96 -11.64 -16.22
C THR A 80 -11.51 -11.43 -15.77
N PRO A 81 -10.61 -12.39 -16.04
CA PRO A 81 -9.19 -12.22 -15.75
C PRO A 81 -8.61 -10.98 -16.43
N VAL A 82 -7.66 -10.33 -15.77
CA VAL A 82 -6.90 -9.18 -16.28
C VAL A 82 -5.41 -9.49 -16.30
N SER A 83 -4.66 -8.81 -17.16
CA SER A 83 -3.20 -8.90 -17.17
C SER A 83 -2.60 -8.31 -15.89
N THR A 84 -1.50 -8.88 -15.41
CA THR A 84 -0.68 -8.35 -14.31
C THR A 84 0.28 -7.24 -14.76
N GLY A 85 0.31 -6.90 -16.05
CA GLY A 85 1.28 -5.98 -16.62
C GLY A 85 2.67 -6.61 -16.81
N GLY A 86 3.68 -5.76 -17.07
CA GLY A 86 5.08 -6.18 -17.15
C GLY A 86 5.69 -6.48 -15.77
N CYS A 87 6.92 -6.99 -15.77
CA CYS A 87 7.70 -7.11 -14.53
C CYS A 87 8.03 -5.71 -13.98
N ALA A 88 8.03 -5.59 -12.65
CA ALA A 88 8.65 -4.43 -11.99
C ALA A 88 10.17 -4.44 -12.26
N ASN A 89 10.78 -3.26 -12.32
CA ASN A 89 12.23 -3.10 -12.50
C ASN A 89 13.01 -3.42 -11.23
#